data_AF-G3I2Q9-F1
#
_entry.id   AF-G3I2Q9-F1
#
_cell.length_a   1.000
_cell.length_b   1.000
_cell.length_c   1.000
_cell.angle_alpha   90.00
_cell.angle_beta   90.00
_cell.angle_gamma   90.00
#
_symmetry.space_group_name_H-M   'P 1'
#
loop_
_entity.id
_entity.type
_entity.pdbx_description
1 polymer ?
#
loop_
_entity_poly.entity_id
_entity_poly.type
_entity_poly.pdbx_seq_one_letter_code
_entity_poly.pdbx_strand_id
1 'polypeptide(L)'
;MQGLNKQPPETFVDALERQARARPDKVAVVCTGGSGAGSITNSQLNVRACQAAWALKAKLKDATSKQAEDIVALLTLPSKNIPALTVFLGLAKLGCPVAWINPHGRGMPLLHSVLSSGASVLIVDPDLQENLEEILPQLLAENICCFYLGHSSPTPGVEALGAALDTAPSDPVPANLRAKIQRRSPALLIYTSGTTGLPKPAIVSYERVSHMSRLTWFCGATTDDVVYVVLPLYHQPEDKKHTVHLAMGNGLREDVWEIFQKRFGPIRIWEFYGSTEGNMGLMNYGGRRGAAGKTNCFLRMLSPFELVQFDMETAEPLRDKQGFCIPVRPGKEVSKPSLDV
;
A
#
# COMPACT_ATOMS: atom_id res chain seq x y z
N MET A 1 -13.51 -11.14 -38.01
CA MET A 1 -13.78 -10.95 -36.56
C MET A 1 -12.89 -9.83 -36.07
N GLN A 2 -13.44 -8.63 -35.88
CA GLN A 2 -12.72 -7.49 -35.32
C GLN A 2 -12.38 -7.80 -33.86
N GLY A 3 -11.10 -7.72 -33.50
CA GLY A 3 -10.66 -7.89 -32.12
C GLY A 3 -11.33 -6.83 -31.25
N LEU A 4 -12.15 -7.28 -30.29
CA LEU A 4 -12.66 -6.42 -29.24
C LEU A 4 -11.47 -5.69 -28.61
N ASN A 5 -11.42 -4.38 -28.83
CA ASN A 5 -10.43 -3.47 -28.28
C ASN A 5 -10.52 -3.61 -26.75
N LYS A 6 -9.69 -4.47 -26.14
CA LYS A 6 -9.69 -4.68 -24.68
C LYS A 6 -9.18 -3.40 -24.06
N GLN A 7 -10.10 -2.51 -23.67
CA GLN A 7 -9.75 -1.42 -22.79
C GLN A 7 -9.23 -2.02 -21.48
N PRO A 8 -8.10 -1.54 -20.95
CA PRO A 8 -7.61 -2.00 -19.66
C PRO A 8 -8.69 -1.80 -18.58
N PRO A 9 -8.69 -2.59 -17.50
CA PRO A 9 -9.61 -2.36 -16.40
C PRO A 9 -9.41 -0.94 -15.86
N GLU A 10 -10.50 -0.33 -15.39
CA GLU A 10 -10.40 0.93 -14.64
C GLU A 10 -9.51 0.72 -13.41
N THR A 11 -8.50 1.56 -13.25
CA THR A 11 -7.55 1.51 -12.13
C THR A 11 -7.57 2.82 -11.33
N PHE A 12 -6.79 2.89 -10.25
CA PHE A 12 -6.61 4.14 -9.50
C PHE A 12 -5.98 5.27 -10.34
N VAL A 13 -5.31 4.94 -11.46
CA VAL A 13 -4.79 5.93 -12.41
C VAL A 13 -5.93 6.66 -13.13
N ASP A 14 -6.96 5.92 -13.54
CA ASP A 14 -8.17 6.51 -14.14
C ASP A 14 -8.90 7.42 -13.15
N ALA A 15 -8.95 7.00 -11.88
CA ALA A 15 -9.52 7.80 -10.80
C ALA A 15 -8.71 9.09 -10.56
N LEU A 16 -7.37 9.01 -10.53
CA LEU A 16 -6.49 10.18 -10.43
C LEU A 16 -6.75 11.18 -11.55
N GLU A 17 -6.77 10.72 -12.80
CA GLU A 17 -6.99 11.59 -13.97
C GLU A 17 -8.38 12.23 -13.95
N ARG A 18 -9.39 11.49 -13.52
CA ARG A 18 -10.75 12.01 -13.35
C ARG A 18 -10.79 13.09 -12.27
N GLN A 19 -10.14 12.88 -11.13
CA GLN A 19 -10.09 13.88 -10.05
C GLN A 19 -9.30 15.12 -10.47
N ALA A 20 -8.18 14.95 -11.19
CA ALA A 20 -7.42 16.06 -11.75
C ALA A 20 -8.24 16.93 -12.71
N ARG A 21 -9.13 16.33 -13.50
CA ARG A 21 -10.07 17.07 -14.37
C ARG A 21 -11.24 17.68 -13.62
N ALA A 22 -11.82 16.96 -12.67
CA ALA A 22 -13.05 17.38 -12.00
C ALA A 22 -12.83 18.40 -10.87
N ARG A 23 -11.70 18.31 -10.16
CA ARG A 23 -11.36 19.13 -8.98
C ARG A 23 -9.85 19.48 -9.01
N PRO A 24 -9.36 20.20 -10.03
CA PRO A 24 -7.93 20.43 -10.26
C PRO A 24 -7.22 21.06 -9.06
N ASP A 25 -7.85 22.07 -8.44
CA ASP A 25 -7.27 22.86 -7.36
C ASP A 25 -7.48 22.26 -5.97
N LYS A 26 -8.26 21.17 -5.86
CA LYS A 26 -8.43 20.49 -4.57
C LYS A 26 -7.10 19.84 -4.17
N VAL A 27 -6.66 20.12 -2.95
CA VAL A 27 -5.48 19.50 -2.35
C VAL A 27 -5.70 18.00 -2.23
N ALA A 28 -4.82 17.22 -2.85
CA ALA A 28 -4.89 15.76 -2.91
C ALA A 28 -4.13 15.11 -1.74
N VAL A 29 -2.94 15.63 -1.44
CA VAL A 29 -2.07 15.12 -0.37
C VAL A 29 -1.46 16.28 0.38
N VAL A 30 -1.43 16.15 1.71
CA VAL A 30 -0.70 17.02 2.62
C VAL A 30 0.28 16.16 3.40
N CYS A 31 1.57 16.51 3.36
CA CYS A 31 2.58 15.95 4.22
C CYS A 31 2.87 16.96 5.32
N THR A 32 2.64 16.54 6.57
CA THR A 32 2.89 17.35 7.76
C THR A 32 4.19 16.87 8.42
N GLY A 33 5.15 17.78 8.66
CA GLY A 33 6.36 17.51 9.45
C GLY A 33 7.68 17.77 8.72
N GLY A 34 8.58 18.47 9.41
CA GLY A 34 9.99 18.63 9.05
C GLY A 34 10.28 19.08 7.61
N SER A 35 11.41 18.62 7.06
CA SER A 35 11.88 18.92 5.71
C SER A 35 11.02 18.33 4.58
N GLY A 36 10.06 17.46 4.91
CA GLY A 36 9.10 16.87 3.97
C GLY A 36 7.73 17.54 3.95
N ALA A 37 7.56 18.66 4.66
CA ALA A 37 6.29 19.37 4.73
C ALA A 37 5.89 19.96 3.37
N GLY A 38 4.64 19.78 2.99
CA GLY A 38 4.14 20.31 1.72
C GLY A 38 2.75 19.81 1.39
N SER A 39 2.17 20.36 0.33
CA SER A 39 0.91 19.89 -0.23
C SER A 39 0.97 19.85 -1.74
N ILE A 40 0.13 19.02 -2.34
CA ILE A 40 0.01 18.90 -3.79
C ILE A 40 -1.46 18.78 -4.17
N THR A 41 -1.89 19.56 -5.17
CA THR A 41 -3.25 19.51 -5.72
C THR A 41 -3.44 18.32 -6.65
N ASN A 42 -4.69 17.97 -6.97
CA ASN A 42 -4.99 16.90 -7.93
C ASN A 42 -4.33 17.15 -9.29
N SER A 43 -4.38 18.38 -9.79
CA SER A 43 -3.76 18.76 -11.07
C SER A 43 -2.25 18.60 -11.03
N GLN A 44 -1.58 19.17 -10.02
CA GLN A 44 -0.13 19.07 -9.86
C GLN A 44 0.32 17.61 -9.70
N LEU A 45 -0.42 16.81 -8.93
CA LEU A 45 -0.11 15.39 -8.72
C LEU A 45 -0.19 14.61 -10.04
N ASN A 46 -1.22 14.84 -10.85
CA ASN A 46 -1.34 14.19 -12.15
C ASN A 46 -0.27 14.65 -13.15
N VAL A 47 0.04 15.96 -13.18
CA VAL A 47 1.12 16.50 -14.02
C VAL A 47 2.45 15.85 -13.68
N ARG A 48 2.84 15.84 -12.40
CA ARG A 48 4.09 15.21 -11.96
C ARG A 48 4.10 13.71 -12.20
N ALA A 49 2.96 13.03 -12.07
CA ALA A 49 2.85 11.62 -12.42
C ALA A 49 3.06 11.38 -13.93
N CYS A 50 2.53 12.24 -14.81
CA CYS A 50 2.81 12.16 -16.25
C CYS A 50 4.29 12.39 -16.55
N GLN A 51 4.90 13.43 -15.97
CA GLN A 51 6.33 13.70 -16.11
C GLN A 51 7.19 12.52 -15.65
N ALA A 52 6.87 11.95 -14.49
CA ALA A 52 7.53 10.75 -13.98
C ALA A 52 7.39 9.57 -14.94
N ALA A 53 6.20 9.33 -15.49
CA ALA A 53 6.00 8.29 -16.50
C ALA A 53 6.90 8.50 -17.72
N TRP A 54 6.98 9.72 -18.27
CA TRP A 54 7.78 9.96 -19.46
C TRP A 54 9.28 9.89 -19.20
N ALA A 55 9.76 10.47 -18.10
CA ALA A 55 11.14 10.38 -17.66
C ALA A 55 11.58 8.92 -17.46
N LEU A 56 10.77 8.15 -16.73
CA LEU A 56 11.07 6.75 -16.43
C LEU A 56 10.94 5.89 -17.68
N LYS A 57 9.96 6.13 -18.55
CA LYS A 57 9.86 5.39 -19.82
C LYS A 57 11.10 5.58 -20.70
N ALA A 58 11.69 6.78 -20.71
CA ALA A 58 12.94 7.04 -21.42
C ALA A 58 14.10 6.29 -20.76
N LYS A 59 14.29 6.46 -19.44
CA LYS A 59 15.38 5.82 -18.68
C LYS A 59 15.30 4.29 -18.68
N LEU A 60 14.11 3.72 -18.55
CA LEU A 60 13.89 2.28 -18.52
C LEU A 60 14.12 1.63 -19.89
N LYS A 61 13.85 2.33 -21.00
CA LYS A 61 14.20 1.82 -22.34
C LYS A 61 15.71 1.65 -22.52
N ASP A 62 16.48 2.56 -21.95
CA ASP A 62 17.93 2.53 -22.03
C ASP A 62 18.52 1.53 -21.02
N ALA A 63 17.89 1.40 -19.84
CA ALA A 63 18.36 0.57 -18.74
C ALA A 63 17.93 -0.91 -18.82
N THR A 64 16.82 -1.24 -19.48
CA THR A 64 16.30 -2.61 -19.51
C THR A 64 15.96 -3.07 -20.93
N SER A 65 16.29 -4.32 -21.26
CA SER A 65 15.89 -4.96 -22.51
C SER A 65 14.40 -5.37 -22.53
N LYS A 66 13.64 -5.06 -21.46
CA LYS A 66 12.28 -5.56 -21.21
C LYS A 66 11.30 -4.40 -21.02
N GLN A 67 10.22 -4.44 -21.79
CA GLN A 67 9.18 -3.40 -21.88
C GLN A 67 8.26 -3.38 -20.65
N ALA A 68 7.71 -2.19 -20.30
CA ALA A 68 6.40 -1.86 -19.67
C ALA A 68 5.76 -2.74 -18.57
N GLU A 69 6.43 -3.78 -18.07
CA GLU A 69 5.88 -4.78 -17.15
C GLU A 69 6.87 -5.11 -16.01
N ASP A 70 8.09 -4.57 -16.09
CA ASP A 70 9.11 -4.75 -15.08
C ASP A 70 8.70 -4.11 -13.75
N ILE A 71 9.01 -4.81 -12.67
CA ILE A 71 8.81 -4.31 -11.31
C ILE A 71 9.91 -3.27 -11.04
N VAL A 72 9.52 -2.16 -10.42
CA VAL A 72 10.46 -1.14 -9.94
C VAL A 72 10.39 -1.09 -8.43
N ALA A 73 11.54 -1.18 -7.77
CA ALA A 73 11.65 -1.04 -6.33
C ALA A 73 11.82 0.43 -5.94
N LEU A 74 11.10 0.89 -4.91
CA LEU A 74 11.25 2.20 -4.29
C LEU A 74 11.77 2.02 -2.86
N LEU A 75 12.88 2.70 -2.56
CA LEU A 75 13.48 2.79 -1.24
C LEU A 75 13.55 4.26 -0.82
N THR A 76 12.51 4.75 -0.13
CA THR A 76 12.36 6.18 0.16
C THR A 76 11.96 6.44 1.60
N LEU A 77 12.49 7.51 2.21
CA LEU A 77 12.06 7.94 3.53
C LEU A 77 10.68 8.63 3.48
N PRO A 78 9.93 8.65 4.60
CA PRO A 78 8.66 9.37 4.69
C PRO A 78 8.75 10.87 4.35
N SER A 79 9.93 11.49 4.50
CA SER A 79 10.18 12.89 4.12
C SER A 79 10.05 13.11 2.60
N LYS A 80 10.11 12.07 1.77
CA LYS A 80 9.96 12.13 0.30
C LYS A 80 8.63 11.59 -0.20
N ASN A 81 7.59 11.56 0.65
CA ASN A 81 6.27 11.00 0.30
C ASN A 81 5.68 11.57 -1.00
N ILE A 82 5.69 12.89 -1.21
CA ILE A 82 5.14 13.48 -2.44
C ILE A 82 5.95 13.05 -3.69
N PRO A 83 7.30 13.22 -3.75
CA PRO A 83 8.10 12.68 -4.84
C PRO A 83 7.89 11.18 -5.09
N ALA A 84 7.95 10.35 -4.04
CA ALA A 84 7.76 8.91 -4.15
C ALA A 84 6.38 8.56 -4.71
N LEU A 85 5.32 9.24 -4.25
CA LEU A 85 3.97 9.07 -4.76
C LEU A 85 3.86 9.46 -6.25
N THR A 86 4.50 10.55 -6.67
CA THR A 86 4.48 10.95 -8.09
C THR A 86 5.18 9.94 -8.99
N VAL A 87 6.30 9.38 -8.54
CA VAL A 87 7.01 8.29 -9.24
C VAL A 87 6.17 7.03 -9.30
N PHE A 88 5.56 6.61 -8.18
CA PHE A 88 4.65 5.47 -8.14
C PHE A 88 3.48 5.62 -9.12
N LEU A 89 2.82 6.78 -9.13
CA LEU A 89 1.70 7.04 -10.04
C LEU A 89 2.17 7.10 -11.51
N GLY A 90 3.37 7.61 -11.78
CA GLY A 90 3.97 7.56 -13.12
C GLY A 90 4.25 6.14 -13.59
N LEU A 91 4.85 5.31 -12.74
CA LEU A 91 5.07 3.89 -13.02
C LEU A 91 3.74 3.15 -13.25
N ALA A 92 2.72 3.42 -12.45
CA ALA A 92 1.38 2.87 -12.65
C ALA A 92 0.73 3.32 -13.97
N LYS A 93 0.98 4.55 -14.43
CA LYS A 93 0.56 5.02 -15.77
C LYS A 93 1.23 4.23 -16.90
N LEU A 94 2.46 3.75 -16.70
CA LEU A 94 3.16 2.85 -17.63
C LEU A 94 2.77 1.38 -17.47
N GLY A 95 2.14 1.03 -16.35
CA GLY A 95 1.75 -0.32 -15.99
C GLY A 95 2.81 -1.15 -15.28
N CYS A 96 3.87 -0.51 -14.81
CA CYS A 96 4.91 -1.11 -13.99
C CYS A 96 4.41 -1.26 -12.54
N PRO A 97 4.41 -2.48 -11.97
CA PRO A 97 4.16 -2.67 -10.55
C PRO A 97 5.33 -2.10 -9.72
N VAL A 98 5.02 -1.63 -8.51
CA VAL A 98 6.04 -1.02 -7.64
C VAL A 98 6.24 -1.82 -6.37
N ALA A 99 7.48 -2.20 -6.08
CA ALA A 99 7.85 -2.79 -4.81
C ALA A 99 8.27 -1.70 -3.82
N TRP A 100 7.47 -1.49 -2.79
CA TRP A 100 7.78 -0.58 -1.69
C TRP A 100 8.65 -1.29 -0.68
N ILE A 101 9.94 -0.93 -0.66
CA ILE A 101 10.94 -1.51 0.21
C ILE A 101 11.02 -0.69 1.50
N ASN A 102 11.08 -1.37 2.64
CA ASN A 102 11.21 -0.72 3.93
C ASN A 102 12.54 0.06 4.02
N PRO A 103 12.52 1.41 4.19
CA PRO A 103 13.73 2.23 4.22
C PRO A 103 14.62 1.98 5.44
N HIS A 104 14.10 1.30 6.47
CA HIS A 104 14.88 0.92 7.65
C HIS A 104 15.66 -0.39 7.47
N GLY A 105 15.47 -1.10 6.35
CA GLY A 105 16.28 -2.26 6.02
C GLY A 105 17.73 -1.88 5.69
N ARG A 106 18.68 -2.74 6.09
CA ARG A 106 20.12 -2.62 5.79
C ARG A 106 20.71 -3.98 5.44
N GLY A 107 21.88 -4.00 4.79
CA GLY A 107 22.60 -5.21 4.42
C GLY A 107 21.73 -6.29 3.77
N MET A 108 21.87 -7.53 4.26
CA MET A 108 21.23 -8.71 3.65
C MET A 108 19.69 -8.65 3.59
N PRO A 109 18.95 -8.22 4.63
CA PRO A 109 17.51 -8.00 4.54
C PRO A 109 17.08 -7.02 3.44
N LEU A 110 17.82 -5.93 3.24
CA LEU A 110 17.53 -4.95 2.20
C LEU A 110 17.79 -5.55 0.81
N LEU A 111 18.96 -6.16 0.61
CA LEU A 111 19.32 -6.84 -0.63
C LEU A 111 18.28 -7.91 -0.99
N HIS A 112 17.89 -8.74 -0.03
CA HIS A 112 16.85 -9.75 -0.23
C HIS A 112 15.52 -9.14 -0.65
N SER A 113 15.11 -8.03 -0.03
CA SER A 113 13.84 -7.37 -0.37
C SER A 113 13.83 -6.87 -1.82
N VAL A 114 14.94 -6.32 -2.29
CA VAL A 114 15.07 -5.86 -3.68
C VAL A 114 15.09 -7.05 -4.64
N LEU A 115 15.97 -8.04 -4.43
CA LEU A 115 16.13 -9.16 -5.36
C LEU A 115 14.89 -10.06 -5.41
N SER A 116 14.29 -10.38 -4.27
CA SER A 116 13.07 -11.22 -4.22
C SER A 116 11.85 -10.55 -4.84
N SER A 117 11.87 -9.21 -4.98
CA SER A 117 10.77 -8.49 -5.63
C SER A 117 10.72 -8.71 -7.13
N GLY A 118 11.80 -9.22 -7.72
CA GLY A 118 11.95 -9.33 -9.17
C GLY A 118 12.09 -7.97 -9.86
N ALA A 119 12.41 -6.91 -9.10
CA ALA A 119 12.64 -5.60 -9.68
C ALA A 119 13.90 -5.63 -10.56
N SER A 120 13.86 -4.94 -11.70
CA SER A 120 15.04 -4.68 -12.54
C SER A 120 15.63 -3.30 -12.27
N VAL A 121 14.89 -2.44 -11.57
CA VAL A 121 15.28 -1.08 -11.23
C VAL A 121 15.00 -0.78 -9.77
N LEU A 122 15.95 -0.13 -9.12
CA LEU A 122 15.84 0.39 -7.75
C LEU A 122 15.97 1.92 -7.78
N ILE A 123 14.95 2.62 -7.30
CA ILE A 123 14.97 4.07 -7.11
C ILE A 123 15.09 4.36 -5.61
N VAL A 124 16.12 5.13 -5.23
CA VAL A 124 16.53 5.34 -3.84
C VAL A 124 16.52 6.82 -3.47
N ASP A 125 16.08 7.13 -2.27
CA ASP A 125 16.25 8.46 -1.67
C ASP A 125 17.74 8.77 -1.42
N PRO A 126 18.28 9.94 -1.86
CA PRO A 126 19.66 10.32 -1.60
C PRO A 126 20.10 10.22 -0.13
N ASP A 127 19.18 10.43 0.82
CA ASP A 127 19.47 10.33 2.26
C ASP A 127 19.73 8.88 2.73
N LEU A 128 19.50 7.88 1.86
CA LEU A 128 19.78 6.46 2.09
C LEU A 128 21.03 5.97 1.33
N GLN A 129 21.94 6.89 0.97
CA GLN A 129 23.20 6.58 0.27
C GLN A 129 23.96 5.42 0.91
N GLU A 130 24.24 5.47 2.22
CA GLU A 130 25.00 4.42 2.91
C GLU A 130 24.34 3.05 2.77
N ASN A 131 23.00 3.00 2.91
CA ASN A 131 22.24 1.76 2.77
C ASN A 131 22.33 1.19 1.35
N LEU A 132 22.36 2.05 0.31
CA LEU A 132 22.53 1.64 -1.07
C LEU A 132 23.95 1.14 -1.33
N GLU A 133 24.96 1.92 -0.96
CA GLU A 133 26.37 1.61 -1.23
C GLU A 133 26.81 0.28 -0.61
N GLU A 134 26.27 -0.07 0.56
CA GLU A 134 26.50 -1.35 1.23
C GLU A 134 26.16 -2.57 0.34
N ILE A 135 25.09 -2.46 -0.46
CA ILE A 135 24.54 -3.57 -1.26
C ILE A 135 24.68 -3.37 -2.77
N LEU A 136 25.18 -2.21 -3.21
CA LEU A 136 25.27 -1.82 -4.61
C LEU A 136 26.09 -2.82 -5.45
N PRO A 137 27.26 -3.35 -5.00
CA PRO A 137 28.00 -4.32 -5.78
C PRO A 137 27.19 -5.58 -6.13
N GLN A 138 26.40 -6.07 -5.18
CA GLN A 138 25.55 -7.25 -5.35
C GLN A 138 24.36 -6.93 -6.26
N LEU A 139 23.76 -5.75 -6.13
CA LEU A 139 22.69 -5.30 -7.02
C LEU A 139 23.17 -5.19 -8.47
N LEU A 140 24.36 -4.62 -8.70
CA LEU A 140 24.95 -4.51 -10.04
C LEU A 140 25.30 -5.87 -10.62
N ALA A 141 25.80 -6.82 -9.81
CA ALA A 141 26.06 -8.19 -10.25
C ALA A 141 24.79 -8.91 -10.73
N GLU A 142 23.64 -8.57 -10.14
CA GLU A 142 22.31 -9.07 -10.53
C GLU A 142 21.63 -8.21 -11.62
N ASN A 143 22.37 -7.27 -12.24
CA ASN A 143 21.89 -6.36 -13.28
C ASN A 143 20.74 -5.44 -12.84
N ILE A 144 20.69 -5.06 -11.57
CA ILE A 144 19.73 -4.08 -11.07
C ILE A 144 20.23 -2.66 -11.37
N CYS A 145 19.46 -1.91 -12.15
CA CYS A 145 19.77 -0.51 -12.42
C CYS A 145 19.34 0.37 -11.24
N CYS A 146 20.27 1.14 -10.67
CA CYS A 146 20.00 1.98 -9.52
C CYS A 146 19.93 3.47 -9.91
N PHE A 147 18.97 4.19 -9.34
CA PHE A 147 18.81 5.63 -9.53
C PHE A 147 18.53 6.34 -8.21
N TYR A 148 19.02 7.57 -8.07
CA TYR A 148 18.63 8.46 -6.99
C TYR A 148 17.38 9.29 -7.33
N LEU A 149 16.44 9.36 -6.40
CA LEU A 149 15.27 10.25 -6.45
C LEU A 149 15.65 11.65 -5.94
N GLY A 150 16.43 12.36 -6.74
CA GLY A 150 16.90 13.71 -6.44
C GLY A 150 17.65 14.32 -7.61
N HIS A 151 18.15 15.55 -7.44
CA HIS A 151 18.88 16.28 -8.48
C HIS A 151 20.37 15.98 -8.52
N SER A 152 20.91 15.38 -7.45
CA SER A 152 22.31 15.00 -7.33
C SER A 152 22.43 13.50 -7.13
N SER A 153 23.56 12.94 -7.58
CA SER A 153 23.97 11.58 -7.25
C SER A 153 25.24 11.65 -6.42
N PRO A 154 25.22 11.18 -5.16
CA PRO A 154 26.42 11.12 -4.34
C PRO A 154 27.29 9.88 -4.62
N THR A 155 26.79 8.89 -5.37
CA THR A 155 27.51 7.63 -5.62
C THR A 155 27.93 7.52 -7.09
N PRO A 156 29.24 7.36 -7.40
CA PRO A 156 29.71 7.16 -8.76
C PRO A 156 29.04 5.96 -9.44
N GLY A 157 28.59 6.13 -10.68
CA GLY A 157 27.91 5.07 -11.45
C GLY A 157 26.41 4.91 -11.18
N VAL A 158 25.85 5.67 -10.23
CA VAL A 158 24.40 5.77 -10.01
C VAL A 158 23.92 7.11 -10.54
N GLU A 159 22.85 7.14 -11.34
CA GLU A 159 22.32 8.39 -11.90
C GLU A 159 21.23 9.01 -11.03
N ALA A 160 21.04 10.33 -11.14
CA ALA A 160 19.98 11.07 -10.46
C ALA A 160 18.81 11.37 -11.41
N LEU A 161 17.57 11.19 -10.95
CA LEU A 161 16.37 11.35 -11.79
C LEU A 161 15.80 12.77 -11.83
N GLY A 162 16.16 13.65 -10.89
CA GLY A 162 15.51 14.95 -10.69
C GLY A 162 15.45 15.81 -11.94
N ALA A 163 16.57 15.98 -12.64
CA ALA A 163 16.61 16.76 -13.89
C ALA A 163 15.74 16.14 -15.00
N ALA A 164 15.69 14.81 -15.09
CA ALA A 164 14.85 14.12 -16.06
C ALA A 164 13.35 14.26 -15.72
N LEU A 165 13.01 14.21 -14.43
CA LEU A 165 11.64 14.42 -13.95
C LEU A 165 11.14 15.84 -14.23
N ASP A 166 11.98 16.85 -14.04
CA ASP A 166 11.60 18.26 -14.23
C ASP A 166 11.41 18.61 -15.71
N THR A 167 12.23 18.04 -16.59
CA THR A 167 12.24 18.35 -18.03
C THR A 167 11.32 17.47 -18.87
N ALA A 168 10.84 16.35 -18.31
CA ALA A 168 9.94 15.46 -19.01
C ALA A 168 8.61 16.13 -19.37
N PRO A 169 7.99 15.72 -20.50
CA PRO A 169 6.69 16.24 -20.89
C PRO A 169 5.62 15.91 -19.83
N SER A 170 4.60 16.75 -19.74
CA SER A 170 3.45 16.53 -18.85
C SER A 170 2.22 15.97 -19.57
N ASP A 171 2.37 15.63 -20.86
CA ASP A 171 1.29 15.12 -21.70
C ASP A 171 0.61 13.90 -21.07
N PRO A 172 -0.72 13.77 -21.20
CA PRO A 172 -1.45 12.60 -20.71
C PRO A 172 -0.84 11.30 -21.26
N VAL A 173 -0.54 10.38 -20.35
CA VAL A 173 0.04 9.08 -20.70
C VAL A 173 -1.03 8.19 -21.35
N PRO A 174 -0.84 7.73 -22.60
CA PRO A 174 -1.83 6.93 -23.29
C PRO A 174 -2.15 5.60 -22.58
N ALA A 175 -3.44 5.32 -22.38
CA ALA A 175 -3.90 4.11 -21.68
C ALA A 175 -3.46 2.79 -22.36
N ASN A 176 -3.13 2.81 -23.65
CA ASN A 176 -2.63 1.64 -24.36
C ASN A 176 -1.27 1.15 -23.83
N LEU A 177 -0.47 2.03 -23.21
CA LEU A 177 0.80 1.63 -22.58
C LEU A 177 0.58 0.65 -21.42
N ARG A 178 -0.60 0.69 -20.80
CA ARG A 178 -1.02 -0.25 -19.75
C ARG A 178 -2.14 -1.20 -20.17
N ALA A 179 -2.34 -1.41 -21.48
CA ALA A 179 -3.44 -2.24 -22.01
C ALA A 179 -3.39 -3.70 -21.57
N LYS A 180 -2.20 -4.21 -21.22
CA LYS A 180 -2.00 -5.60 -20.79
C LYS A 180 -2.38 -5.86 -19.33
N ILE A 181 -2.57 -4.80 -18.53
CA ILE A 181 -2.97 -4.95 -17.13
C ILE A 181 -4.33 -5.64 -17.05
N GLN A 182 -4.44 -6.60 -16.14
CA GLN A 182 -5.67 -7.25 -15.76
C GLN A 182 -6.04 -6.87 -14.33
N ARG A 183 -7.30 -7.09 -13.93
CA ARG A 183 -7.76 -6.79 -12.55
C ARG A 183 -6.89 -7.47 -11.47
N ARG A 184 -6.42 -8.69 -11.75
CA ARG A 184 -5.58 -9.49 -10.85
C ARG A 184 -4.08 -9.23 -11.01
N SER A 185 -3.67 -8.39 -11.97
CA SER A 185 -2.26 -8.02 -12.09
C SER A 185 -1.78 -7.31 -10.82
N PRO A 186 -0.51 -7.51 -10.40
CA PRO A 186 0.09 -6.77 -9.30
C PRO A 186 0.08 -5.26 -9.59
N ALA A 187 -0.35 -4.47 -8.61
CA ALA A 187 -0.25 -3.01 -8.63
C ALA A 187 0.92 -2.53 -7.78
N LEU A 188 1.06 -3.11 -6.58
CA LEU A 188 2.19 -2.87 -5.70
C LEU A 188 2.54 -4.10 -4.88
N LEU A 189 3.81 -4.20 -4.49
CA LEU A 189 4.32 -5.15 -3.51
C LEU A 189 4.73 -4.35 -2.28
N ILE A 190 4.34 -4.79 -1.09
CA ILE A 190 4.71 -4.12 0.16
C ILE A 190 5.62 -5.07 0.94
N TYR A 191 6.86 -4.66 1.17
CA TYR A 191 7.80 -5.39 2.01
C TYR A 191 7.70 -4.87 3.45
N THR A 192 7.20 -5.71 4.33
CA THR A 192 7.19 -5.45 5.78
C THR A 192 8.37 -6.16 6.43
N SER A 193 8.78 -5.72 7.63
CA SER A 193 9.93 -6.27 8.34
C SER A 193 9.84 -7.78 8.66
N GLY A 194 8.67 -8.41 8.51
CA GLY A 194 8.43 -9.81 8.83
C GLY A 194 8.58 -10.11 10.32
N THR A 195 7.73 -10.96 10.90
CA THR A 195 7.80 -11.27 12.34
C THR A 195 8.81 -12.38 12.66
N THR A 196 9.23 -13.18 11.68
CA THR A 196 10.22 -14.27 11.87
C THR A 196 10.88 -14.64 10.52
N GLY A 197 11.89 -13.89 10.07
CA GLY A 197 12.70 -14.24 8.90
C GLY A 197 13.01 -13.08 7.96
N LEU A 198 13.57 -13.40 6.78
CA LEU A 198 13.81 -12.42 5.73
C LEU A 198 12.47 -11.80 5.24
N PRO A 199 12.45 -10.51 4.87
CA PRO A 199 11.22 -9.82 4.45
C PRO A 199 10.50 -10.52 3.29
N LYS A 200 9.17 -10.65 3.38
CA LYS A 200 8.32 -11.25 2.34
C LYS A 200 7.39 -10.20 1.72
N PRO A 201 7.11 -10.27 0.41
CA PRO A 201 6.22 -9.32 -0.25
C PRO A 201 4.74 -9.64 0.03
N ALA A 202 4.00 -8.63 0.47
CA ALA A 202 2.54 -8.61 0.32
C ALA A 202 2.17 -8.11 -1.08
N ILE A 203 1.68 -9.00 -1.95
CA ILE A 203 1.29 -8.65 -3.32
C ILE A 203 -0.15 -8.10 -3.34
N VAL A 204 -0.27 -6.83 -3.71
CA VAL A 204 -1.55 -6.11 -3.82
C VAL A 204 -1.89 -5.91 -5.30
N SER A 205 -2.96 -6.57 -5.75
CA SER A 205 -3.48 -6.42 -7.12
C SER A 205 -4.37 -5.18 -7.28
N TYR A 206 -4.60 -4.74 -8.53
CA TYR A 206 -5.52 -3.65 -8.84
C TYR A 206 -6.94 -3.87 -8.31
N GLU A 207 -7.42 -5.11 -8.35
CA GLU A 207 -8.70 -5.51 -7.77
C GLU A 207 -8.73 -5.30 -6.25
N ARG A 208 -7.65 -5.67 -5.54
CA ARG A 208 -7.54 -5.45 -4.09
C ARG A 208 -7.53 -3.96 -3.76
N VAL A 209 -6.78 -3.13 -4.49
CA VAL A 209 -6.80 -1.67 -4.32
C VAL A 209 -8.22 -1.13 -4.49
N SER A 210 -8.90 -1.54 -5.57
CA SER A 210 -10.28 -1.12 -5.86
C SER A 210 -11.26 -1.56 -4.77
N HIS A 211 -11.09 -2.77 -4.24
CA HIS A 211 -11.91 -3.29 -3.14
C HIS A 211 -11.70 -2.46 -1.87
N MET A 212 -10.45 -2.15 -1.51
CA MET A 212 -10.15 -1.29 -0.36
C MET A 212 -10.75 0.11 -0.50
N SER A 213 -10.66 0.72 -1.68
CA SER A 213 -11.28 2.03 -1.95
C SER A 213 -12.81 2.01 -1.88
N ARG A 214 -13.45 0.91 -2.29
CA ARG A 214 -14.92 0.74 -2.15
C ARG A 214 -15.32 0.50 -0.71
N LEU A 215 -14.49 -0.21 0.04
CA LEU A 215 -14.74 -0.47 1.46
C LEU A 215 -14.76 0.84 2.25
N THR A 216 -13.78 1.73 2.05
CA THR A 216 -13.77 3.04 2.74
C THR A 216 -15.02 3.87 2.45
N TRP A 217 -15.46 3.90 1.20
CA TRP A 217 -16.73 4.52 0.81
C TRP A 217 -17.93 3.87 1.52
N PHE A 218 -17.99 2.54 1.55
CA PHE A 218 -19.04 1.79 2.25
C PHE A 218 -19.07 2.09 3.76
N CYS A 219 -17.92 2.40 4.35
CA CYS A 219 -17.78 2.77 5.76
C CYS A 219 -18.23 4.22 6.06
N GLY A 220 -18.65 4.96 5.04
CA GLY A 220 -19.18 6.32 5.16
C GLY A 220 -18.17 7.43 4.86
N ALA A 221 -16.99 7.09 4.31
CA ALA A 221 -16.08 8.11 3.81
C ALA A 221 -16.65 8.76 2.54
N THR A 222 -16.51 10.07 2.44
CA THR A 222 -17.02 10.90 1.36
C THR A 222 -15.88 11.58 0.60
N THR A 223 -16.19 12.19 -0.55
CA THR A 223 -15.19 12.92 -1.32
C THR A 223 -14.69 14.19 -0.64
N ASP A 224 -15.34 14.64 0.43
CA ASP A 224 -15.01 15.89 1.13
C ASP A 224 -14.22 15.65 2.43
N ASP A 225 -14.05 14.37 2.80
CA ASP A 225 -13.22 13.97 3.92
C ASP A 225 -11.72 14.15 3.64
N VAL A 226 -10.97 14.40 4.72
CA VAL A 226 -9.52 14.36 4.74
C VAL A 226 -9.11 13.09 5.48
N VAL A 227 -8.45 12.17 4.78
CA VAL A 227 -7.92 10.95 5.40
C VAL A 227 -6.59 11.28 6.07
N TYR A 228 -6.56 11.17 7.39
CA TYR A 228 -5.35 11.37 8.18
C TYR A 228 -4.66 10.02 8.43
N VAL A 229 -3.41 9.88 7.99
CA VAL A 229 -2.57 8.69 8.24
C VAL A 229 -1.62 9.02 9.39
N VAL A 230 -1.78 8.30 10.50
CA VAL A 230 -1.31 8.67 11.85
C VAL A 230 0.21 8.81 12.00
N LEU A 231 0.59 9.89 12.70
CA LEU A 231 1.71 9.98 13.62
C LEU A 231 1.17 9.88 15.07
N PRO A 232 1.99 9.60 16.10
CA PRO A 232 1.51 9.46 17.47
C PRO A 232 0.80 10.74 17.96
N LEU A 233 -0.43 10.58 18.45
CA LEU A 233 -1.25 11.65 19.01
C LEU A 233 -0.87 11.87 20.48
N TYR A 234 -0.19 12.97 20.78
CA TYR A 234 0.13 13.39 22.14
C TYR A 234 -1.09 14.04 22.84
N HIS A 235 -1.06 14.12 24.17
CA HIS A 235 -2.15 14.70 24.96
C HIS A 235 -2.22 16.22 24.83
N GLN A 236 -3.39 16.75 24.44
CA GLN A 236 -3.64 18.20 24.32
C GLN A 236 -4.98 18.56 25.00
N PRO A 237 -5.10 19.71 25.69
CA PRO A 237 -6.32 20.10 26.40
C PRO A 237 -7.57 20.22 25.49
N GLU A 238 -7.37 20.44 24.19
CA GLU A 238 -8.41 20.66 23.19
C GLU A 238 -8.74 19.43 22.32
N ASP A 239 -8.47 18.20 22.81
CA ASP A 239 -8.64 16.97 22.02
C ASP A 239 -10.07 16.74 21.47
N LYS A 240 -11.10 17.41 22.01
CA LYS A 240 -12.48 17.35 21.48
C LYS A 240 -12.75 18.32 20.32
N LYS A 241 -11.84 19.27 20.08
CA LYS A 241 -11.99 20.32 19.07
C LYS A 241 -11.40 19.84 17.74
N HIS A 242 -12.10 18.92 17.09
CA HIS A 242 -11.74 18.42 15.77
C HIS A 242 -12.98 18.13 14.93
N THR A 243 -12.80 17.93 13.64
CA THR A 243 -13.84 17.50 12.69
C THR A 243 -13.80 16.01 12.39
N VAL A 244 -12.93 15.23 13.06
CA VAL A 244 -12.85 13.78 12.89
C VAL A 244 -14.19 13.14 13.25
N HIS A 245 -14.77 12.42 12.29
CA HIS A 245 -16.07 11.73 12.46
C HIS A 245 -15.96 10.21 12.31
N LEU A 246 -14.90 9.72 11.66
CA LEU A 246 -14.64 8.31 11.38
C LEU A 246 -13.18 7.94 11.71
N ALA A 247 -12.99 6.88 12.48
CA ALA A 247 -11.71 6.22 12.70
C ALA A 247 -11.78 4.80 12.13
N MET A 248 -10.77 4.41 11.35
CA MET A 248 -10.66 3.08 10.77
C MET A 248 -9.30 2.47 11.10
N GLY A 249 -9.26 1.24 11.60
CA GLY A 249 -8.00 0.60 11.96
C GLY A 249 -8.15 -0.82 12.50
N ASN A 250 -7.07 -1.36 13.02
CA ASN A 250 -7.10 -2.62 13.75
C ASN A 250 -7.86 -2.45 15.07
N GLY A 251 -8.51 -3.53 15.53
CA GLY A 251 -9.33 -3.52 16.75
C GLY A 251 -8.61 -2.97 17.98
N LEU A 252 -9.30 -2.10 18.72
CA LEU A 252 -8.88 -1.55 19.99
C LEU A 252 -9.43 -2.42 21.13
N ARG A 253 -8.68 -2.50 22.23
CA ARG A 253 -9.21 -3.06 23.47
C ARG A 253 -10.40 -2.20 23.94
N GLU A 254 -11.41 -2.85 24.52
CA GLU A 254 -12.66 -2.20 24.92
C GLU A 254 -12.46 -0.97 25.82
N ASP A 255 -11.56 -1.06 26.79
CA ASP A 255 -11.21 0.04 27.70
C ASP A 255 -10.53 1.21 26.95
N VAL A 256 -9.64 0.92 26.01
CA VAL A 256 -8.99 1.93 25.16
C VAL A 256 -10.04 2.65 24.31
N TRP A 257 -11.00 1.92 23.76
CA TRP A 257 -12.09 2.49 22.99
C TRP A 257 -12.94 3.45 23.84
N GLU A 258 -13.28 3.06 25.07
CA GLU A 258 -14.01 3.94 25.99
C GLU A 258 -13.23 5.22 26.32
N ILE A 259 -11.95 5.08 26.68
CA ILE A 259 -11.05 6.21 26.96
C ILE A 259 -10.96 7.13 25.74
N PHE A 260 -10.79 6.56 24.55
CA PHE A 260 -10.69 7.30 23.30
C PHE A 260 -11.97 8.12 23.01
N GLN A 261 -13.15 7.50 23.10
CA GLN A 261 -14.42 8.20 22.88
C GLN A 261 -14.70 9.27 23.94
N LYS A 262 -14.31 9.04 25.21
CA LYS A 262 -14.42 10.06 26.27
C LYS A 262 -13.53 11.27 25.98
N ARG A 263 -12.33 11.02 25.44
CA ARG A 263 -11.30 12.02 25.18
C ARG A 263 -11.59 12.84 23.92
N PHE A 264 -11.89 12.19 22.80
CA PHE A 264 -12.08 12.82 21.49
C PHE A 264 -13.55 13.08 21.13
N GLY A 265 -14.50 12.55 21.92
CA GLY A 265 -15.93 12.67 21.62
C GLY A 265 -16.45 11.53 20.74
N PRO A 266 -17.70 11.64 20.23
CA PRO A 266 -18.39 10.55 19.56
C PRO A 266 -17.86 10.35 18.13
N ILE A 267 -16.68 9.74 18.00
CA ILE A 267 -16.13 9.28 16.73
C ILE A 267 -16.68 7.90 16.43
N ARG A 268 -17.14 7.69 15.19
CA ARG A 268 -17.50 6.35 14.70
C ARG A 268 -16.22 5.55 14.49
N ILE A 269 -16.09 4.41 15.15
CA ILE A 269 -14.92 3.55 15.00
C ILE A 269 -15.30 2.31 14.21
N TRP A 270 -14.58 2.06 13.12
CA TRP A 270 -14.67 0.87 12.30
C TRP A 270 -13.39 0.06 12.45
N GLU A 271 -13.51 -1.07 13.10
CA GLU A 271 -12.38 -1.97 13.30
C GLU A 271 -12.40 -3.04 12.23
N PHE A 272 -11.22 -3.36 11.72
CA PHE A 272 -11.03 -4.52 10.87
C PHE A 272 -9.95 -5.42 11.46
N TYR A 273 -10.12 -6.71 11.26
CA TYR A 273 -9.10 -7.71 11.53
C TYR A 273 -8.81 -8.47 10.25
N GLY A 274 -7.57 -8.44 9.79
CA GLY A 274 -7.13 -9.14 8.60
C GLY A 274 -5.61 -9.21 8.55
N SER A 275 -5.10 -10.10 7.70
CA SER A 275 -3.68 -10.20 7.38
C SER A 275 -3.47 -9.89 5.90
N THR A 276 -2.31 -9.32 5.55
CA THR A 276 -1.87 -9.16 4.16
C THR A 276 -1.84 -10.48 3.38
N GLU A 277 -1.61 -11.59 4.08
CA GLU A 277 -1.56 -12.95 3.52
C GLU A 277 -2.93 -13.66 3.58
N GLY A 278 -3.87 -13.10 4.34
CA GLY A 278 -5.17 -13.72 4.62
C GLY A 278 -6.20 -13.48 3.52
N ASN A 279 -7.02 -14.50 3.25
CA ASN A 279 -8.17 -14.40 2.34
C ASN A 279 -9.45 -13.86 3.03
N MET A 280 -9.38 -13.60 4.33
CA MET A 280 -10.51 -13.18 5.16
C MET A 280 -10.17 -11.88 5.91
N GLY A 281 -11.13 -10.97 5.95
CA GLY A 281 -11.15 -9.84 6.88
C GLY A 281 -12.46 -9.83 7.66
N LEU A 282 -12.40 -9.64 8.97
CA LEU A 282 -13.57 -9.34 9.80
C LEU A 282 -13.68 -7.83 9.95
N MET A 283 -14.92 -7.33 10.04
CA MET A 283 -15.16 -5.90 10.21
C MET A 283 -16.28 -5.65 11.22
N ASN A 284 -16.04 -4.74 12.15
CA ASN A 284 -17.00 -4.30 13.16
C ASN A 284 -17.81 -3.10 12.69
N TYR A 285 -18.56 -3.27 11.61
CA TYR A 285 -19.46 -2.23 11.07
C TYR A 285 -20.63 -1.88 12.00
N GLY A 286 -20.92 -2.74 13.00
CA GLY A 286 -21.92 -2.47 14.02
C GLY A 286 -21.45 -1.53 15.13
N GLY A 287 -20.15 -1.17 15.15
CA GLY A 287 -19.58 -0.30 16.18
C GLY A 287 -19.69 -0.87 17.60
N ARG A 288 -19.74 -2.20 17.74
CA ARG A 288 -19.88 -2.84 19.05
C ARG A 288 -18.53 -2.83 19.76
N ARG A 289 -18.45 -2.16 20.91
CA ARG A 289 -17.23 -2.11 21.72
C ARG A 289 -16.68 -3.51 22.01
N GLY A 290 -15.37 -3.67 21.90
CA GLY A 290 -14.66 -4.92 22.18
C GLY A 290 -14.83 -6.04 21.15
N ALA A 291 -15.43 -5.78 19.98
CA ALA A 291 -15.65 -6.80 18.94
C ALA A 291 -14.78 -6.53 17.71
N ALA A 292 -13.99 -7.49 17.24
CA ALA A 292 -13.19 -7.33 16.02
C ALA A 292 -14.00 -7.43 14.71
N GLY A 293 -15.28 -7.83 14.80
CA GLY A 293 -16.20 -7.89 13.66
C GLY A 293 -17.20 -9.04 13.74
N LYS A 294 -18.17 -9.06 12.82
CA LYS A 294 -19.13 -10.18 12.67
C LYS A 294 -19.18 -10.65 11.22
N THR A 295 -19.27 -11.96 11.03
CA THR A 295 -19.53 -12.54 9.71
C THR A 295 -21.00 -12.27 9.34
N ASN A 296 -21.28 -12.02 8.06
CA ASN A 296 -22.65 -12.04 7.53
C ASN A 296 -22.70 -12.82 6.21
N CYS A 297 -23.90 -13.20 5.78
CA CYS A 297 -24.10 -14.03 4.59
C CYS A 297 -23.56 -13.38 3.30
N PHE A 298 -23.64 -12.05 3.18
CA PHE A 298 -23.13 -11.32 2.02
C PHE A 298 -21.59 -11.32 1.95
N LEU A 299 -20.91 -11.12 3.08
CA LEU A 299 -19.44 -11.21 3.18
C LEU A 299 -18.94 -12.61 2.85
N ARG A 300 -19.62 -13.66 3.32
CA ARG A 300 -19.29 -15.06 3.02
C ARG A 300 -19.57 -15.45 1.56
N MET A 301 -20.51 -14.77 0.91
CA MET A 301 -20.80 -14.94 -0.52
C MET A 301 -19.71 -14.30 -1.40
N LEU A 302 -19.22 -13.11 -1.00
CA LEU A 302 -18.19 -12.36 -1.76
C LEU A 302 -16.76 -12.89 -1.52
N SER A 303 -16.50 -13.46 -0.34
CA SER A 303 -15.26 -14.18 -0.01
C SER A 303 -15.59 -15.45 0.78
N PRO A 304 -15.63 -16.64 0.15
CA PRO A 304 -15.97 -17.87 0.84
C PRO A 304 -14.84 -18.28 1.80
N PHE A 305 -15.20 -18.44 3.08
CA PHE A 305 -14.31 -18.94 4.14
C PHE A 305 -15.08 -19.78 5.16
N GLU A 306 -14.34 -20.58 5.94
CA GLU A 306 -14.84 -21.38 7.06
C GLU A 306 -14.00 -21.11 8.31
N LEU A 307 -14.65 -21.02 9.48
CA LEU A 307 -13.95 -21.01 10.77
C LEU A 307 -13.84 -22.45 11.26
N VAL A 308 -12.63 -22.90 11.61
CA VAL A 308 -12.35 -24.26 12.06
C VAL A 308 -11.82 -24.27 13.48
N GLN A 309 -12.12 -25.33 14.23
CA GLN A 309 -11.66 -25.47 15.60
C GLN A 309 -10.14 -25.61 15.62
N PHE A 310 -9.49 -24.96 16.58
CA PHE A 310 -8.04 -24.88 16.68
C PHE A 310 -7.57 -25.28 18.07
N ASP A 311 -6.57 -26.15 18.12
CA ASP A 311 -5.91 -26.55 19.36
C ASP A 311 -4.68 -25.66 19.59
N MET A 312 -4.72 -24.94 20.72
CA MET A 312 -3.66 -23.99 21.09
C MET A 312 -2.40 -24.69 21.61
N GLU A 313 -2.49 -25.93 22.10
CA GLU A 313 -1.32 -26.66 22.63
C GLU A 313 -0.48 -27.24 21.51
N THR A 314 -1.13 -27.86 20.52
CA THR A 314 -0.46 -28.46 19.36
C THR A 314 -0.24 -27.46 18.22
N ALA A 315 -0.88 -26.28 18.29
CA ALA A 315 -0.90 -25.28 17.23
C ALA A 315 -1.42 -25.82 15.88
N GLU A 316 -2.36 -26.77 15.93
CA GLU A 316 -2.96 -27.41 14.74
C GLU A 316 -4.50 -27.31 14.72
N PRO A 317 -5.12 -27.28 13.53
CA PRO A 317 -6.57 -27.36 13.42
C PRO A 317 -7.07 -28.76 13.80
N LEU A 318 -8.17 -28.83 14.55
CA LEU A 318 -8.81 -30.11 14.90
C LEU A 318 -9.43 -30.73 13.65
N ARG A 319 -9.21 -32.04 13.50
CA ARG A 319 -9.69 -32.83 12.36
C ARG A 319 -10.62 -33.95 12.80
N ASP A 320 -11.60 -34.26 11.95
CA ASP A 320 -12.48 -35.42 12.15
C ASP A 320 -11.76 -36.73 11.80
N LYS A 321 -12.47 -37.86 11.95
CA LYS A 321 -11.94 -39.19 11.67
C LYS A 321 -11.58 -39.41 10.20
N GLN A 322 -12.07 -38.55 9.31
CA GLN A 322 -11.81 -38.56 7.88
C GLN A 322 -10.67 -37.59 7.49
N GLY A 323 -10.10 -36.86 8.45
CA GLY A 323 -9.01 -35.92 8.26
C GLY A 323 -9.44 -34.50 7.87
N PHE A 324 -10.74 -34.21 7.81
CA PHE A 324 -11.25 -32.87 7.49
C PHE A 324 -11.26 -31.96 8.72
N CYS A 325 -10.96 -30.68 8.54
CA CYS A 325 -11.03 -29.70 9.63
C CYS A 325 -12.47 -29.55 10.15
N ILE A 326 -12.62 -29.54 11.47
CA ILE A 326 -13.94 -29.46 12.11
C ILE A 326 -14.40 -27.99 12.15
N PRO A 327 -15.57 -27.63 11.58
CA PRO A 327 -16.07 -26.26 11.60
C PRO A 327 -16.51 -25.81 13.01
N VAL A 328 -16.35 -24.53 13.29
CA VAL A 328 -16.83 -23.88 14.52
C VAL A 328 -18.29 -23.48 14.33
N ARG A 329 -19.16 -23.91 15.26
CA ARG A 329 -20.57 -23.49 15.24
C ARG A 329 -20.72 -22.08 15.83
N PRO A 330 -21.70 -21.28 15.36
CA PRO A 330 -22.01 -19.99 15.98
C PRO A 330 -22.16 -20.08 17.51
N GLY A 331 -21.53 -19.14 18.23
CA GLY A 331 -21.55 -19.11 19.70
C GLY A 331 -20.58 -20.07 20.38
N LYS A 332 -19.69 -20.74 19.63
CA LYS A 332 -18.57 -21.51 20.17
C LYS A 332 -17.26 -20.76 19.95
N GLU A 333 -16.36 -20.85 20.92
CA GLU A 333 -15.01 -20.33 20.80
C GLU A 333 -14.20 -21.16 19.79
N VAL A 334 -13.31 -20.49 19.06
CA VAL A 334 -12.40 -21.12 18.10
C VAL A 334 -11.28 -21.88 18.83
N SER A 335 -10.87 -21.35 19.98
CA SER A 335 -9.89 -21.91 20.90
C SER A 335 -10.50 -21.94 22.30
N LYS A 336 -10.52 -23.10 22.96
CA LYS A 336 -10.76 -23.13 24.40
C LYS A 336 -9.51 -22.59 25.12
N PRO A 337 -9.61 -21.65 26.07
CA PRO A 337 -8.52 -21.44 27.00
C PRO A 337 -8.35 -22.69 27.85
N SER A 338 -7.10 -23.12 28.03
CA SER A 338 -6.72 -24.09 29.06
C SER A 338 -6.94 -23.43 30.42
N LEU A 339 -8.17 -23.52 30.93
CA LEU A 339 -8.49 -23.25 32.33
C LEU A 339 -8.77 -24.58 33.00
N ASP A 340 -7.68 -25.23 33.40
CA ASP A 340 -7.64 -26.09 34.59
C ASP A 340 -6.58 -25.51 35.54
N VAL A 341 -7.00 -24.57 36.39
CA VAL A 341 -6.55 -24.43 37.79
C VAL A 341 -7.76 -24.06 38.63
#